data_AF-A0A6I8M9S1-F1
#
_entry.id   AF-A0A6I8M9S1-F1
#
_cell.length_a   1.000
_cell.length_b   1.000
_cell.length_c   1.000
_cell.angle_alpha   90.00
_cell.angle_beta   90.00
_cell.angle_gamma   90.00
#
_symmetry.space_group_name_H-M   'P 1'
#
loop_
_entity.id
_entity.type
_entity.pdbx_description
1 polymer ?
#
loop_
_entity_poly.entity_id
_entity_poly.type
_entity_poly.pdbx_seq_one_letter_code
_entity_poly.pdbx_strand_id
1 'polypeptide(L)' 'MLYEYAGVVYPPRSKMCAARREHYVELLRQGLNFTQAAKVVGVSKRTGKVWRNGRTRSSGRNEKASVA' A
#
# COMPACT_ATOMS: atom_id res chain seq x y z
N MET A 1 -0.38 -11.56 19.46
CA MET A 1 -0.72 -10.15 19.12
C MET A 1 -1.78 -10.18 18.03
N LEU A 2 -2.95 -9.61 18.29
CA LEU A 2 -4.05 -9.55 17.31
C LEU A 2 -3.98 -8.21 16.56
N TYR A 3 -4.38 -8.20 15.29
CA TYR A 3 -4.33 -7.02 14.43
C TYR A 3 -5.73 -6.63 14.01
N GLU A 4 -6.11 -5.37 14.14
CA GLU A 4 -7.43 -4.89 13.74
C GLU A 4 -7.37 -4.06 12.46
N TYR A 5 -8.36 -4.23 11.59
CA TYR A 5 -8.59 -3.36 10.46
C TYR A 5 -10.09 -3.26 10.18
N ALA A 6 -10.61 -2.03 10.09
CA ALA A 6 -12.03 -1.75 9.84
C ALA A 6 -12.99 -2.50 10.81
N GLY A 7 -12.61 -2.61 12.09
CA GLY A 7 -13.38 -3.33 13.11
C GLY A 7 -13.27 -4.86 13.06
N VAL A 8 -12.48 -5.42 12.13
CA VAL A 8 -12.26 -6.87 12.01
C VAL A 8 -10.90 -7.22 12.61
N VAL A 9 -10.90 -8.22 13.49
CA VAL A 9 -9.69 -8.73 14.16
C VAL A 9 -9.10 -9.89 13.36
N TYR A 10 -7.80 -9.81 13.09
CA TYR A 10 -7.01 -10.78 12.33
C TYR A 10 -5.90 -11.36 13.22
N PRO A 11 -5.83 -12.70 13.37
CA PRO A 11 -4.77 -13.32 14.15
C PRO A 11 -3.37 -13.14 13.53
N PRO A 12 -3.17 -13.33 12.20
CA PRO A 12 -1.90 -12.99 11.56
C PRO A 12 -1.92 -11.57 10.98
N ARG A 13 -0.83 -10.82 11.17
CA ARG A 13 -0.59 -9.53 10.49
C ARG A 13 -0.75 -9.63 8.98
N SER A 14 -0.33 -10.75 8.38
CA SER A 14 -0.42 -10.98 6.93
C SER A 14 -1.86 -11.00 6.43
N LYS A 15 -2.81 -11.53 7.22
CA LYS A 15 -4.25 -11.54 6.86
C LYS A 15 -4.85 -10.14 6.92
N MET A 16 -4.53 -9.36 7.96
CA MET A 16 -4.93 -7.95 8.03
C MET A 16 -4.37 -7.15 6.85
N CYS A 17 -3.09 -7.33 6.52
CA CYS A 17 -2.47 -6.69 5.36
C CYS A 17 -3.14 -7.07 4.04
N ALA A 18 -3.57 -8.32 3.88
CA ALA A 18 -4.30 -8.76 2.70
C ALA A 18 -5.66 -8.06 2.61
N ALA A 19 -6.46 -8.06 3.68
CA ALA A 19 -7.76 -7.37 3.71
C ALA A 19 -7.63 -5.86 3.41
N ARG A 20 -6.59 -5.23 3.96
CA ARG A 20 -6.29 -3.82 3.72
C ARG A 20 -5.82 -3.54 2.29
N ARG A 21 -5.15 -4.49 1.64
CA ARG A 21 -4.78 -4.42 0.23
C ARG A 21 -6.00 -4.58 -0.68
N GLU A 22 -6.92 -5.49 -0.36
CA GLU A 22 -8.18 -5.63 -1.10
C GLU A 22 -9.01 -4.35 -1.03
N HIS A 23 -9.17 -3.76 0.15
CA HIS A 23 -9.87 -2.47 0.29
C HIS A 23 -9.17 -1.36 -0.51
N TYR A 24 -7.83 -1.31 -0.53
CA TYR A 24 -7.10 -0.37 -1.38
C TYR A 24 -7.41 -0.55 -2.87
N VAL A 25 -7.46 -1.79 -3.37
CA VAL A 25 -7.80 -2.09 -4.77
C VAL A 25 -9.23 -1.68 -5.09
N GLU A 26 -10.16 -1.89 -4.16
CA GLU A 26 -11.56 -1.49 -4.33
C GLU A 26 -11.72 0.02 -4.46
N LEU A 27 -11.01 0.81 -3.65
CA LEU A 27 -10.99 2.26 -3.79
C LEU A 27 -10.44 2.72 -5.15
N LEU A 28 -9.47 2.00 -5.71
CA LEU A 28 -8.98 2.29 -7.06
C LEU A 28 -10.04 2.01 -8.13
N ARG A 29 -10.83 0.94 -7.97
CA ARG A 29 -11.95 0.62 -8.87
C ARG A 29 -13.05 1.67 -8.80
N GLN A 30 -13.27 2.27 -7.63
CA GLN A 30 -14.18 3.40 -7.43
C GLN A 30 -13.65 4.73 -8.02
N GLY A 31 -12.43 4.74 -8.59
CA GLY A 31 -11.85 5.90 -9.24
C GLY A 31 -11.03 6.81 -8.32
N LEU A 32 -10.77 6.43 -7.07
CA LEU A 32 -9.90 7.22 -6.20
C LEU A 32 -8.46 7.18 -6.73
N ASN A 33 -7.78 8.32 -6.65
CA ASN A 33 -6.37 8.36 -6.95
C ASN A 33 -5.55 7.63 -5.87
N PHE A 34 -4.33 7.27 -6.22
CA PHE A 34 -3.46 6.44 -5.35
C PHE A 34 -3.19 7.06 -3.99
N THR A 35 -3.08 8.38 -3.93
CA THR A 35 -2.84 9.10 -2.68
C THR A 35 -4.06 9.05 -1.77
N GLN A 36 -5.26 9.25 -2.33
CA GLN A 36 -6.52 9.16 -1.60
C GLN A 36 -6.75 7.74 -1.08
N ALA A 37 -6.64 6.73 -1.94
CA ALA A 37 -6.80 5.34 -1.54
C ALA A 37 -5.79 4.92 -0.45
N ALA A 38 -4.53 5.35 -0.57
CA ALA A 38 -3.51 5.10 0.46
C ALA A 38 -3.84 5.75 1.80
N LYS A 39 -4.35 6.99 1.79
CA LYS A 39 -4.79 7.70 3.01
C LYS A 39 -5.96 6.97 3.68
N VAL A 40 -6.98 6.56 2.91
CA VAL A 40 -8.17 5.86 3.45
C VAL A 40 -7.77 4.56 4.15
N VAL A 41 -6.89 3.76 3.54
CA VAL A 41 -6.41 2.52 4.17
C VAL A 41 -5.24 2.75 5.15
N GLY A 42 -4.89 3.99 5.47
CA GLY A 42 -3.87 4.36 6.45
C GLY A 42 -2.43 3.95 6.10
N VAL A 43 -2.09 3.72 4.82
CA VAL A 43 -0.73 3.39 4.37
C VAL A 43 0.02 4.59 3.79
N SER A 44 1.35 4.50 3.76
CA SER A 44 2.15 5.42 2.95
C SER A 44 1.90 5.24 1.44
N LYS A 45 2.09 6.30 0.66
CA LYS A 45 2.06 6.25 -0.81
C LYS A 45 3.02 5.18 -1.38
N ARG A 46 4.19 5.00 -0.76
CA ARG A 46 5.18 3.99 -1.15
C ARG A 46 4.63 2.58 -0.97
N THR A 47 3.95 2.32 0.14
CA THR A 47 3.30 1.03 0.42
C THR A 47 2.17 0.76 -0.59
N GLY A 48 1.31 1.75 -0.86
CA GLY A 48 0.27 1.61 -1.89
C GLY A 48 0.83 1.33 -3.29
N LYS A 49 1.98 1.93 -3.64
CA LYS A 49 2.70 1.64 -4.90
C LYS A 49 3.19 0.18 -4.96
N VAL A 50 3.75 -0.34 -3.86
CA VAL A 50 4.20 -1.74 -3.77
C VAL A 50 3.01 -2.71 -3.86
N TRP A 51 1.86 -2.36 -3.28
CA TRP A 51 0.66 -3.19 -3.35
C TRP A 51 0.08 -3.29 -4.75
N ARG A 52 0.19 -2.24 -5.56
CA ARG A 52 -0.28 -2.28 -6.94
C ARG A 52 0.74 -2.93 -7.89
N ASN A 53 1.98 -2.48 -7.85
CA ASN A 53 2.99 -2.84 -8.86
C ASN A 53 3.88 -4.02 -8.44
N GLY A 54 3.63 -4.59 -7.26
CA GLY A 54 4.59 -5.47 -6.60
C GLY A 54 5.80 -4.70 -6.09
N ARG A 55 6.71 -5.41 -5.42
CA ARG A 55 8.01 -4.84 -5.05
C ARG A 55 8.84 -4.76 -6.33
N THR A 56 8.98 -3.56 -6.92
CA THR A 56 9.95 -3.34 -7.99
C THR A 56 11.33 -3.74 -7.45
N ARG A 57 12.03 -4.64 -8.15
CA ARG A 57 13.43 -4.92 -7.84
C ARG A 57 14.16 -3.59 -7.84
N SER A 58 14.98 -3.33 -6.83
CA SER A 58 15.89 -2.19 -6.78
C SER A 58 16.99 -2.36 -7.84
N SER A 59 16.62 -2.34 -9.12
CA SER A 59 17.53 -2.12 -10.23
C SER A 59 17.23 -0.73 -10.77
N GLY A 60 18.04 0.25 -10.34
CA GLY A 60 18.33 1.39 -11.20
C GLY A 60 17.68 2.74 -10.93
N ARG A 61 17.39 3.15 -9.68
CA ARG A 61 17.25 4.60 -9.36
C ARG A 61 17.85 4.95 -7.99
N ASN A 62 19.18 5.06 -7.97
CA ASN A 62 19.86 6.06 -7.17
C ASN A 62 19.92 7.31 -8.05
N GLU A 63 18.84 8.09 -8.09
CA GLU A 63 18.89 9.44 -8.67
C GLU A 63 19.66 10.32 -7.68
N LYS A 64 20.99 10.15 -7.63
CA LYS A 64 21.83 11.32 -7.39
C LYS A 64 21.51 12.26 -8.54
N ALA A 65 21.08 13.49 -8.25
CA ALA A 65 21.31 14.56 -9.19
C ALA A 65 22.84 14.68 -9.33
N SER A 66 23.37 14.21 -10.46
CA SER A 66 24.68 14.69 -10.92
C SER A 66 24.49 16.16 -11.26
N VAL A 67 24.82 17.02 -10.31
CA VAL A 67 25.05 18.44 -10.59
C VAL A 67 26.50 18.53 -11.03
N ALA A 68 26.68 18.92 -12.30
CA ALA A 68 27.96 19.30 -12.88
C ALA A 68 28.45 20.64 -12.30
#